data_AF-A0A5Q4GA46-F1
#
_entry.id   AF-A0A5Q4GA46-F1
#
_cell.length_a   1.000
_cell.length_b   1.000
_cell.length_c   1.000
_cell.angle_alpha   90.00
_cell.angle_beta   90.00
_cell.angle_gamma   90.00
#
_symmetry.space_group_name_H-M   'P 1'
#
loop_
_entity.id
_entity.type
_entity.pdbx_description
1 polymer ?
#
loop_
_entity_poly.entity_id
_entity_poly.type
_entity_poly.pdbx_seq_one_letter_code
_entity_poly.pdbx_strand_id
1 'polypeptide(L)'
;MLSFFDYAARAASAWFLGFFPFFEIYVAVPAAFALGLDPLSAVVWPVLGNVTPVFLIVFGYERLMRVERVRRWLHDRRSARFERWIDRYGAPFVLLATPWIGVWAVAATAQALGMQRGILVGFAVISITVYAIAIAAGLAFGFDLVGRD
;
A
#
# COMPACT_ATOMS: atom_id res chain seq x y z
N MET A 1 -26.10 -13.10 11.39
CA MET A 1 -25.54 -13.14 10.03
C MET A 1 -25.68 -11.77 9.43
N LEU A 2 -24.58 -11.13 9.02
CA LEU A 2 -24.66 -9.94 8.17
C LEU A 2 -25.42 -10.32 6.90
N SER A 3 -26.30 -9.44 6.42
CA SER A 3 -26.82 -9.61 5.07
C SER A 3 -25.63 -9.52 4.10
N PHE A 4 -25.69 -10.27 2.99
CA PHE A 4 -24.62 -10.23 1.99
C PHE A 4 -24.27 -8.80 1.55
N PHE A 5 -25.29 -7.95 1.40
CA PHE A 5 -25.13 -6.54 1.02
C PHE A 5 -24.42 -5.72 2.10
N ASP A 6 -24.72 -5.96 3.37
CA ASP A 6 -24.09 -5.24 4.49
C ASP A 6 -22.61 -5.62 4.62
N TYR A 7 -22.28 -6.91 4.48
CA TYR A 7 -20.88 -7.34 4.41
C TYR A 7 -20.15 -6.69 3.22
N ALA A 8 -20.75 -6.73 2.03
CA ALA A 8 -20.15 -6.16 0.83
C ALA A 8 -19.90 -4.65 0.96
N ALA A 9 -20.83 -3.90 1.57
CA ALA A 9 -20.68 -2.47 1.80
C ALA A 9 -19.53 -2.16 2.78
N ARG A 10 -19.41 -2.93 3.87
CA ARG A 10 -18.32 -2.79 4.86
C ARG A 10 -16.97 -3.15 4.25
N ALA A 11 -16.90 -4.25 3.51
CA ALA A 11 -15.72 -4.69 2.77
C ALA A 11 -15.27 -3.63 1.74
N ALA A 12 -16.20 -3.09 0.95
CA ALA A 12 -15.92 -2.04 -0.02
C ALA A 12 -15.42 -0.75 0.66
N SER A 13 -15.99 -0.39 1.82
CA SER A 13 -15.54 0.75 2.61
C SER A 13 -14.12 0.55 3.14
N ALA A 14 -13.83 -0.62 3.70
CA ALA A 14 -12.50 -0.98 4.20
C ALA A 14 -11.45 -0.97 3.08
N TRP A 15 -11.80 -1.50 1.91
CA TRP A 15 -10.97 -1.44 0.70
C TRP A 15 -10.73 0.01 0.25
N PHE A 16 -11.78 0.84 0.21
CA PHE A 16 -11.68 2.23 -0.24
C PHE A 16 -10.80 3.06 0.69
N LEU A 17 -10.92 2.85 2.01
CA LEU A 17 -10.03 3.47 2.99
C LEU A 17 -8.58 3.00 2.78
N GLY A 18 -8.35 1.71 2.57
CA GLY A 18 -7.00 1.21 2.27
C GLY A 18 -6.42 1.80 0.98
N PHE A 19 -7.26 2.03 -0.02
CA PHE A 19 -6.91 2.59 -1.32
C PHE A 19 -6.46 4.06 -1.24
N PHE A 20 -7.10 4.89 -0.43
CA PHE A 20 -6.81 6.32 -0.41
C PHE A 20 -5.53 6.66 0.38
N PRO A 21 -4.64 7.53 -0.17
CA PRO A 21 -3.32 7.81 0.41
C PRO A 21 -3.34 8.46 1.80
N PHE A 22 -4.45 9.08 2.21
CA PHE A 22 -4.54 9.74 3.51
C PHE A 22 -4.93 8.79 4.65
N PHE A 23 -5.61 7.69 4.33
CA PHE A 23 -6.11 6.75 5.31
C PHE A 23 -5.15 5.57 5.46
N GLU A 24 -4.75 4.99 4.32
CA GLU A 24 -3.90 3.81 4.21
C GLU A 24 -4.26 2.70 5.21
N ILE A 25 -3.36 1.75 5.44
CA ILE A 25 -3.61 0.66 6.39
C ILE A 25 -3.78 1.13 7.85
N TYR A 26 -3.23 2.30 8.20
CA TYR A 26 -3.23 2.84 9.55
C TYR A 26 -4.62 3.23 10.03
N VAL A 27 -5.45 3.76 9.13
CA VAL A 27 -6.85 4.09 9.42
C VAL A 27 -7.78 2.98 8.95
N ALA A 28 -7.48 2.35 7.80
CA ALA A 28 -8.37 1.36 7.20
C ALA A 28 -8.53 0.10 8.05
N VAL A 29 -7.46 -0.42 8.67
CA VAL A 29 -7.56 -1.62 9.52
C VAL A 29 -8.40 -1.35 10.78
N PRO A 30 -8.12 -0.31 11.61
CA PRO A 30 -8.99 0.02 12.74
C PRO A 30 -10.43 0.33 12.33
N ALA A 31 -10.64 1.06 11.23
CA ALA A 31 -11.98 1.36 10.73
C ALA A 31 -12.73 0.09 10.30
N ALA A 32 -12.06 -0.88 9.69
CA ALA A 32 -12.66 -2.16 9.32
C ALA A 32 -13.12 -2.96 10.55
N PHE A 33 -12.33 -2.97 11.63
CA PHE A 33 -12.76 -3.51 12.92
C PHE A 33 -13.94 -2.74 13.52
N ALA A 34 -13.92 -1.40 13.47
CA ALA A 34 -15.02 -0.56 13.94
C ALA A 34 -16.33 -0.77 13.15
N LEU A 35 -16.22 -1.11 11.86
CA LEU A 35 -17.34 -1.52 11.01
C LEU A 35 -17.82 -2.95 11.33
N GLY A 36 -17.22 -3.65 12.29
CA GLY A 36 -17.63 -4.98 12.72
C GLY A 36 -17.30 -6.09 11.73
N LEU A 37 -16.28 -5.90 10.88
CA LEU A 37 -15.73 -6.99 10.08
C LEU A 37 -14.97 -7.96 10.99
N ASP A 38 -14.99 -9.24 10.64
CA ASP A 38 -14.18 -10.26 11.31
C ASP A 38 -12.67 -9.96 11.12
N PRO A 39 -11.78 -10.46 12.00
CA PRO A 39 -10.36 -10.12 11.97
C PRO A 39 -9.69 -10.39 10.62
N LEU A 40 -10.09 -11.44 9.91
CA LEU A 40 -9.53 -11.76 8.60
C LEU A 40 -9.98 -10.72 7.56
N SER A 41 -11.29 -10.46 7.47
CA SER A 41 -11.83 -9.43 6.56
C SER A 41 -11.29 -8.03 6.87
N ALA A 42 -11.09 -7.71 8.15
CA ALA A 42 -10.56 -6.42 8.61
C ALA A 42 -9.09 -6.19 8.24
N VAL A 43 -8.35 -7.24 7.87
CA VAL A 43 -6.99 -7.14 7.33
C VAL A 43 -7.01 -7.24 5.80
N VAL A 44 -7.71 -8.23 5.25
CA VAL A 44 -7.67 -8.53 3.80
C VAL A 44 -8.18 -7.37 2.96
N TRP A 45 -9.34 -6.78 3.30
CA TRP A 45 -9.91 -5.72 2.47
C TRP A 45 -9.07 -4.43 2.46
N PRO A 46 -8.59 -3.92 3.62
CA PRO A 46 -7.64 -2.81 3.65
C PRO A 46 -6.35 -3.09 2.89
N VAL A 47 -5.76 -4.28 3.03
CA VAL A 47 -4.54 -4.67 2.31
C VAL A 47 -4.77 -4.67 0.80
N LEU A 48 -5.87 -5.27 0.33
CA LEU A 48 -6.23 -5.25 -1.09
C LEU A 48 -6.45 -3.82 -1.59
N GLY A 49 -7.09 -2.98 -0.78
CA GLY A 49 -7.26 -1.55 -1.04
C GLY A 49 -5.92 -0.88 -1.27
N ASN A 50 -4.99 -1.07 -0.33
CA ASN A 50 -3.69 -0.41 -0.33
C ASN A 50 -2.71 -0.95 -1.38
N VAL A 51 -2.83 -2.23 -1.75
CA VAL A 51 -2.03 -2.83 -2.83
C VAL A 51 -2.51 -2.35 -4.21
N THR A 52 -3.79 -2.02 -4.37
CA THR A 52 -4.36 -1.60 -5.68
C THR A 52 -3.63 -0.41 -6.30
N PRO A 53 -3.37 0.71 -5.58
CA PRO A 53 -2.56 1.82 -6.07
C PRO A 53 -1.20 1.43 -6.61
N VAL A 54 -0.51 0.48 -5.98
CA VAL A 54 0.82 0.02 -6.41
C VAL A 54 0.72 -0.55 -7.82
N PHE A 55 -0.27 -1.41 -8.07
CA PHE A 55 -0.52 -1.94 -9.40
C PHE A 55 -0.93 -0.86 -10.40
N LEU A 56 -1.84 0.06 -10.01
CA LEU A 56 -2.25 1.17 -10.87
C LEU A 56 -1.07 2.04 -11.30
N ILE A 57 -0.15 2.32 -10.38
CA ILE A 57 1.05 3.11 -10.67
C ILE A 57 2.02 2.33 -11.54
N VAL A 58 2.28 1.06 -11.23
CA VAL A 58 3.19 0.21 -12.01
C VAL A 58 2.72 0.07 -13.45
N PHE A 59 1.45 -0.30 -13.66
CA PHE A 59 0.89 -0.48 -15.00
C PHE A 59 0.65 0.86 -15.71
N GLY A 60 0.23 1.89 -14.98
CA GLY A 60 0.05 3.25 -15.49
C GLY A 60 1.37 3.84 -15.99
N TYR A 61 2.45 3.64 -15.23
CA TYR A 61 3.80 4.03 -15.62
C TYR A 61 4.24 3.29 -16.89
N GLU A 62 4.04 1.98 -16.99
CA GLU A 62 4.34 1.23 -18.22
C GLU A 62 3.58 1.79 -19.42
N ARG A 63 2.30 2.11 -19.26
CA ARG A 63 1.48 2.69 -20.33
C ARG A 63 1.99 4.07 -20.74
N LEU A 64 2.40 4.88 -19.77
CA LEU A 64 2.95 6.22 -19.97
C LEU A 64 4.32 6.17 -20.69
N MET A 65 5.17 5.21 -20.33
CA MET A 65 6.48 4.99 -20.97
C MET A 65 6.40 4.53 -22.42
N ARG A 66 5.24 4.07 -22.91
CA ARG A 66 5.02 3.83 -24.35
C ARG A 66 4.95 5.12 -25.15
N VAL A 67 4.76 6.27 -24.51
CA VAL A 67 4.76 7.58 -25.17
C VAL A 67 6.19 8.11 -25.25
N GLU A 68 6.75 8.15 -26.45
CA GLU A 68 8.16 8.52 -26.69
C GLU A 68 8.55 9.87 -26.07
N ARG A 69 7.65 10.87 -26.14
CA ARG A 69 7.87 12.20 -25.55
C ARG A 69 8.04 12.13 -24.04
N VAL A 70 7.23 11.31 -23.37
CA VAL A 70 7.30 11.15 -21.91
C VAL A 70 8.53 10.35 -21.51
N ARG A 71 8.84 9.29 -22.26
CA ARG A 71 10.04 8.48 -22.06
C ARG A 71 11.32 9.32 -22.13
N ARG A 72 11.48 10.15 -23.18
CA ARG A 72 12.65 11.04 -23.32
C ARG A 72 12.72 12.06 -22.19
N TRP A 73 11.60 12.72 -21.88
CA TRP A 73 11.57 13.72 -20.81
C TRP A 73 11.97 13.14 -19.45
N LEU A 74 11.52 11.93 -19.10
CA LEU A 74 11.94 11.26 -17.86
C LEU A 74 13.41 10.81 -17.91
N HIS A 75 13.87 10.28 -19.05
CA HIS A 75 15.25 9.81 -19.21
C HIS A 75 16.26 10.97 -19.07
N ASP A 76 15.98 12.13 -19.67
CA ASP A 76 16.84 13.31 -19.60
C ASP A 76 16.98 13.88 -18.17
N ARG A 77 16.05 13.53 -17.28
CA ARG A 77 16.05 13.95 -15.87
C ARG A 77 16.68 12.91 -14.93
N ARG A 78 16.98 11.70 -15.40
CA ARG A 78 17.69 10.69 -14.61
C ARG A 78 19.19 10.93 -14.64
N SER A 79 19.83 10.94 -13.47
CA SER A 79 21.29 10.97 -13.38
C SER A 79 21.85 9.59 -13.01
N ALA A 80 23.00 9.23 -13.59
CA ALA A 80 23.69 7.96 -13.35
C ALA A 80 24.17 7.77 -11.88
N ARG A 81 24.24 8.86 -11.10
CA ARG A 81 24.49 8.80 -9.65
C ARG A 81 23.25 8.34 -8.89
N PHE A 82 22.08 8.76 -9.35
CA PHE A 82 20.79 8.51 -8.72
C PHE A 82 20.28 7.10 -9.02
N GLU A 83 20.54 6.60 -10.24
CA GLU A 83 20.22 5.21 -10.64
C GLU A 83 20.97 4.19 -9.76
N ARG A 84 22.29 4.38 -9.56
CA ARG A 84 23.10 3.55 -8.66
C ARG A 84 22.65 3.58 -7.19
N TRP A 85 22.11 4.71 -6.74
CA TRP A 85 21.56 4.82 -5.39
C TRP A 85 20.33 3.94 -5.20
N ILE A 86 19.54 3.77 -6.25
CA ILE A 86 18.26 3.06 -6.19
C ILE A 86 18.45 1.57 -6.43
N ASP A 87 19.39 1.20 -7.29
CA ASP A 87 19.83 -0.20 -7.38
C ASP A 87 20.34 -0.71 -6.03
N ARG A 88 20.99 0.16 -5.23
CA ARG A 88 21.57 -0.22 -3.93
C ARG A 88 20.61 -0.08 -2.75
N TYR A 89 19.74 0.93 -2.75
CA TYR A 89 18.89 1.27 -1.59
C TYR A 89 17.39 1.30 -1.90
N GLY A 90 16.95 1.01 -3.13
CA GLY A 90 15.54 1.13 -3.55
C GLY A 90 14.60 0.25 -2.73
N ALA A 91 14.91 -1.04 -2.57
CA ALA A 91 14.09 -1.96 -1.78
C ALA A 91 13.98 -1.57 -0.29
N PRO A 92 15.09 -1.30 0.44
CA PRO A 92 14.98 -0.83 1.83
C PRO A 92 14.35 0.56 1.94
N PHE A 93 14.54 1.45 0.96
CA PHE A 93 13.84 2.73 0.92
C PHE A 93 12.33 2.56 0.79
N VAL A 94 11.85 1.67 -0.09
CA VAL A 94 10.42 1.37 -0.22
C VAL A 94 9.86 0.85 1.10
N LEU A 95 10.53 -0.11 1.74
CA LEU A 95 10.11 -0.66 3.04
C LEU A 95 10.01 0.40 4.14
N LEU A 96 10.99 1.30 4.22
CA LEU A 96 11.08 2.30 5.29
C LEU A 96 10.25 3.56 5.02
N ALA A 97 10.12 3.97 3.76
CA ALA A 97 9.42 5.20 3.38
C ALA A 97 7.91 4.99 3.21
N THR A 98 7.46 3.76 2.92
CA THR A 98 6.03 3.46 2.73
C THR A 98 5.19 3.88 3.94
N PRO A 99 5.60 3.62 5.20
CA PRO A 99 4.89 4.09 6.37
C PRO A 99 4.74 5.61 6.52
N TRP A 100 5.66 6.39 5.94
CA TRP A 100 5.78 7.82 6.21
C TRP A 100 5.27 8.70 5.07
N ILE A 101 5.48 8.26 3.83
CA ILE A 101 5.16 9.04 2.62
C ILE A 101 3.97 8.41 1.88
N GLY A 102 3.58 7.20 2.26
CA GLY A 102 2.46 6.46 1.70
C GLY A 102 2.82 5.66 0.45
N VAL A 103 2.04 4.60 0.22
CA VAL A 103 2.24 3.62 -0.84
C VAL A 103 2.21 4.27 -2.22
N TRP A 104 1.38 5.30 -2.39
CA TRP A 104 1.23 6.04 -3.64
C TRP A 104 2.51 6.78 -4.02
N ALA A 105 3.06 7.54 -3.07
CA ALA A 105 4.27 8.30 -3.30
C ALA A 105 5.46 7.37 -3.52
N VAL A 106 5.57 6.29 -2.73
CA VAL A 106 6.66 5.33 -2.85
C VAL A 106 6.61 4.56 -4.15
N ALA A 107 5.45 4.05 -4.57
CA ALA A 107 5.33 3.33 -5.84
C ALA A 107 5.60 4.26 -7.04
N ALA A 108 5.12 5.50 -7.00
CA ALA A 108 5.35 6.47 -8.07
C ALA A 108 6.83 6.84 -8.16
N THR A 109 7.46 7.08 -7.02
CA THR A 109 8.88 7.40 -6.90
C THR A 109 9.73 6.23 -7.36
N ALA A 110 9.52 5.02 -6.82
CA ALA A 110 10.28 3.83 -7.21
C ALA A 110 10.17 3.53 -8.70
N GLN A 111 8.99 3.71 -9.32
CA GLN A 111 8.83 3.51 -10.76
C GLN A 111 9.47 4.60 -11.61
N ALA A 112 9.29 5.87 -11.26
CA ALA A 112 10.00 6.98 -11.93
C ALA A 112 11.52 6.76 -11.92
N LEU A 113 12.00 6.00 -10.93
CA LEU A 113 13.39 5.71 -10.71
C LEU A 113 13.86 4.34 -11.21
N GLY A 114 12.97 3.55 -11.82
CA GLY A 114 13.35 2.40 -12.63
C GLY A 114 13.56 1.13 -11.84
N MET A 115 13.06 1.10 -10.61
CA MET A 115 13.10 -0.09 -9.80
C MET A 115 12.36 -1.23 -10.52
N GLN A 116 12.93 -2.44 -10.47
CA GLN A 116 12.32 -3.58 -11.11
C GLN A 116 10.91 -3.83 -10.54
N ARG A 117 9.91 -3.89 -11.43
CA ARG A 117 8.48 -3.99 -11.06
C ARG A 117 8.17 -5.12 -10.06
N GLY A 118 8.77 -6.30 -10.27
CA GLY A 118 8.51 -7.47 -9.43
C GLY A 118 9.02 -7.27 -8.01
N ILE A 119 10.18 -6.61 -7.89
CA ILE A 119 10.76 -6.24 -6.60
C ILE A 119 9.86 -5.20 -5.93
N LEU A 120 9.46 -4.13 -6.64
CA LEU A 120 8.58 -3.10 -6.07
C LEU A 120 7.26 -3.68 -5.56
N VAL A 121 6.55 -4.42 -6.40
CA VAL A 121 5.25 -5.02 -6.04
C VAL A 121 5.43 -6.00 -4.89
N GLY A 122 6.42 -6.90 -4.97
CA GLY A 122 6.68 -7.89 -3.93
C GLY A 122 6.95 -7.25 -2.56
N PHE A 123 7.88 -6.29 -2.50
CA PHE A 123 8.22 -5.60 -1.25
C PHE A 123 7.08 -4.73 -0.72
N ALA A 124 6.32 -4.06 -1.60
CA ALA A 124 5.15 -3.28 -1.18
C ALA A 124 4.09 -4.19 -0.57
N VAL A 125 3.72 -5.30 -1.24
CA VAL A 125 2.74 -6.26 -0.72
C VAL A 125 3.17 -6.83 0.64
N ILE A 126 4.44 -7.23 0.76
CA ILE A 126 4.99 -7.75 2.02
C ILE A 126 4.91 -6.67 3.11
N SER A 127 5.36 -5.45 2.84
CA SER A 127 5.35 -4.35 3.80
C SER A 127 3.94 -4.05 4.29
N ILE A 128 3.01 -3.81 3.36
CA ILE A 128 1.59 -3.50 3.65
C ILE A 128 0.98 -4.61 4.51
N THR A 129 1.21 -5.87 4.15
CA THR A 129 0.66 -7.02 4.88
C THR A 129 1.23 -7.14 6.29
N VAL A 130 2.55 -6.99 6.45
CA VAL A 130 3.23 -7.05 7.76
C VAL A 130 2.70 -5.97 8.68
N TYR A 131 2.60 -4.72 8.21
CA TYR A 131 2.07 -3.63 9.02
C TYR A 131 0.58 -3.80 9.34
N ALA A 132 -0.23 -4.27 8.38
CA ALA A 132 -1.65 -4.53 8.65
C ALA A 132 -1.84 -5.60 9.73
N ILE A 133 -1.04 -6.68 9.70
CA ILE A 133 -1.04 -7.71 10.75
C ILE A 133 -0.58 -7.11 12.09
N ALA A 134 0.49 -6.30 12.09
CA ALA A 134 0.98 -5.67 13.31
C ALA A 134 -0.08 -4.76 13.95
N ILE A 135 -0.80 -3.97 13.16
CA ILE A 135 -1.90 -3.12 13.63
C ILE A 135 -3.05 -3.96 14.17
N ALA A 136 -3.47 -4.99 13.42
CA ALA A 136 -4.56 -5.88 13.85
C ALA A 136 -4.21 -6.62 15.15
N ALA A 137 -2.98 -7.11 15.28
CA ALA A 137 -2.49 -7.72 16.51
C ALA A 137 -2.45 -6.72 17.65
N GLY A 138 -1.94 -5.50 17.41
CA GLY A 138 -1.93 -4.42 18.39
C GLY A 138 -3.33 -4.04 18.88
N LEU A 139 -4.32 -4.00 17.98
CA LEU A 139 -5.73 -3.79 18.33
C LEU A 139 -6.27 -4.95 19.17
N ALA A 140 -6.02 -6.20 18.77
CA ALA A 140 -6.48 -7.37 19.52
C ALA A 140 -5.93 -7.39 20.96
N PHE A 141 -4.62 -7.16 21.13
CA PHE A 141 -4.00 -7.06 22.45
C PHE A 141 -4.46 -5.81 23.22
N GLY A 142 -4.70 -4.69 22.53
CA GLY A 142 -5.21 -3.46 23.14
C GLY A 142 -6.63 -3.64 23.69
N PHE A 143 -7.51 -4.32 22.96
CA PHE A 143 -8.87 -4.62 23.41
C PHE A 143 -8.88 -5.60 24.60
N ASP A 144 -7.98 -6.58 24.64
CA ASP A 144 -7.81 -7.51 25.77
C ASP A 144 -7.24 -6.86 27.04
N LEU A 145 -6.56 -5.72 26.90
CA LEU A 145 -6.05 -4.92 28.02
C LEU A 145 -7.09 -3.95 28.56
N VAL A 146 -7.92 -3.37 27.68
CA VAL A 146 -8.98 -2.40 28.06
C VAL A 146 -10.27 -3.10 28.54
N GLY A 147 -10.55 -4.33 28.09
CA GLY A 147 -11.71 -5.13 28.51
C GLY A 147 -11.51 -5.91 29.82
N ARG A 148 -10.37 -5.71 30.51
CA ARG A 148 -10.06 -6.27 31.84
C ARG A 148 -10.29 -5.24 32.94
N ASP A 149 -11.45 -4.60 32.95
CA ASP A 149 -11.99 -3.80 34.07
C ASP A 149 -13.50 -4.07 34.16
#